data_AF-A0A142D3F7-F1
#
_entry.id   AF-A0A142D3F7-F1
#
_cell.length_a   1.000
_cell.length_b   1.000
_cell.length_c   1.000
_cell.angle_alpha   90.00
_cell.angle_beta   90.00
_cell.angle_gamma   90.00
#
_symmetry.space_group_name_H-M   'P 1'
#
loop_
_entity.id
_entity.type
_entity.pdbx_description
1 polymer ?
#
loop_
_entity_poly.entity_id
_entity_poly.type
_entity_poly.pdbx_seq_one_letter_code
_entity_poly.pdbx_strand_id
1 'polypeptide(L)'
;MINAWVDDASEELVLEALKIAVENGAKRWVYVDTILRDCTEKGYRTVDEVRAARLAFREQRMKQRSAPPSSDGGRTMRKPIRTEIVPDWLKMDYSQPEDDDFDVEQARRELEERLKKYKTNLDG
;
A
#
# COMPACT_ATOMS: atom_id res chain seq x y z
N MET A 1 -27.78 -22.07 -4.87
CA MET A 1 -29.21 -21.92 -5.23
C MET A 1 -29.43 -20.47 -5.58
N ILE A 2 -29.64 -20.16 -6.86
CA ILE A 2 -30.02 -18.82 -7.31
C ILE A 2 -31.54 -18.63 -7.20
N ASN A 3 -32.30 -19.72 -7.25
CA ASN A 3 -33.77 -19.71 -7.21
C ASN A 3 -34.34 -19.08 -5.93
N ALA A 4 -33.66 -19.21 -4.78
CA ALA A 4 -34.10 -18.59 -3.53
C ALA A 4 -34.14 -17.05 -3.61
N TRP A 5 -33.27 -16.44 -4.42
CA TRP A 5 -33.24 -14.99 -4.61
C TRP A 5 -34.14 -14.51 -5.74
N VAL A 6 -34.55 -15.39 -6.66
CA VAL A 6 -35.48 -15.01 -7.74
C VAL A 6 -36.89 -14.78 -7.18
N ASP A 7 -37.24 -15.44 -6.07
CA ASP A 7 -38.51 -15.22 -5.37
C ASP A 7 -38.47 -13.96 -4.48
N ASP A 8 -37.32 -13.68 -3.84
CA ASP A 8 -37.16 -12.57 -2.88
C ASP A 8 -36.63 -11.26 -3.51
N ALA A 9 -35.96 -11.32 -4.66
CA ALA A 9 -35.42 -10.19 -5.40
C ALA A 9 -35.87 -10.23 -6.86
N SER A 10 -36.23 -9.07 -7.41
CA SER A 10 -36.62 -8.97 -8.81
C SER A 10 -35.46 -9.31 -9.75
N GLU A 11 -35.77 -9.89 -10.91
CA GLU A 11 -34.78 -10.25 -11.95
C GLU A 11 -33.85 -9.07 -12.30
N GLU A 12 -34.41 -7.87 -12.38
CA GLU A 12 -33.70 -6.61 -12.61
C GLU A 12 -32.63 -6.32 -11.54
N LEU A 13 -32.89 -6.64 -10.27
CA LEU A 13 -31.92 -6.48 -9.18
C LEU A 13 -30.77 -7.50 -9.30
N VAL A 14 -31.08 -8.73 -9.70
CA VAL A 14 -30.08 -9.77 -9.94
C VAL A 14 -29.16 -9.38 -11.09
N LEU A 15 -29.71 -8.84 -12.18
CA LEU A 15 -28.93 -8.35 -13.32
C LEU A 15 -28.03 -7.17 -12.93
N GLU A 16 -28.54 -6.22 -12.16
CA GLU A 16 -27.73 -5.08 -11.70
C GLU A 16 -26.62 -5.55 -10.74
N ALA A 17 -26.90 -6.48 -9.83
CA ALA A 17 -25.90 -7.06 -8.93
C ALA A 17 -24.79 -7.80 -9.69
N LEU A 18 -25.15 -8.56 -10.75
CA LEU A 18 -24.20 -9.19 -11.66
C LEU A 18 -23.33 -8.16 -12.39
N LYS A 19 -23.95 -7.09 -12.90
CA LYS A 19 -23.21 -5.99 -13.55
C LYS A 19 -22.20 -5.36 -12.61
N ILE A 20 -22.59 -5.09 -11.36
CA ILE A 20 -21.70 -4.54 -10.32
C ILE A 20 -20.54 -5.50 -10.03
N ALA A 21 -20.81 -6.80 -9.93
CA ALA A 21 -19.77 -7.81 -9.71
C ALA A 21 -18.74 -7.83 -10.84
N VAL A 22 -19.17 -7.68 -12.09
CA VAL A 22 -18.28 -7.59 -13.25
C VAL A 22 -17.48 -6.29 -13.23
N GLU A 23 -18.12 -5.14 -12.99
CA GLU A 23 -17.45 -3.82 -12.92
C GLU A 23 -16.38 -3.78 -11.83
N ASN A 24 -16.60 -4.46 -10.70
CA ASN A 24 -15.66 -4.53 -9.59
C ASN A 24 -14.58 -5.62 -9.76
N GLY A 25 -14.56 -6.33 -10.89
CA GLY A 25 -13.61 -7.43 -11.14
C GLY A 25 -13.86 -8.68 -10.27
N ALA A 26 -15.01 -8.75 -9.59
CA ALA A 26 -15.36 -9.78 -8.63
C ALA A 26 -16.45 -10.71 -9.20
N LYS A 27 -16.13 -11.41 -10.31
CA LYS A 27 -17.02 -12.32 -11.05
C LYS A 27 -17.30 -13.64 -10.31
N ARG A 28 -17.65 -13.57 -9.02
CA ARG A 28 -17.95 -14.72 -8.16
C ARG A 28 -19.37 -14.61 -7.65
N TRP A 29 -20.12 -15.70 -7.70
CA TRP A 29 -21.50 -15.75 -7.18
C TRP A 29 -21.61 -15.29 -5.72
N VAL A 30 -20.63 -15.62 -4.87
CA VAL A 30 -20.57 -15.17 -3.47
C VAL A 30 -20.62 -13.63 -3.36
N TYR A 31 -20.02 -12.92 -4.31
CA TYR A 31 -20.03 -11.45 -4.30
C TYR A 31 -21.39 -10.90 -4.74
N VAL A 32 -22.02 -11.52 -5.74
CA VAL A 32 -23.39 -11.18 -6.17
C VAL A 32 -24.38 -11.43 -5.04
N ASP A 33 -24.27 -12.57 -4.36
CA ASP A 33 -25.07 -12.94 -3.18
C ASP A 33 -24.93 -11.92 -2.05
N THR A 34 -23.70 -11.44 -1.81
CA THR A 34 -23.45 -10.38 -0.81
C THR A 34 -24.15 -9.07 -1.18
N ILE A 35 -24.13 -8.68 -2.46
CA ILE A 35 -24.80 -7.47 -2.93
C ILE A 35 -26.32 -7.60 -2.78
N LEU A 36 -26.88 -8.75 -3.17
CA LEU A 36 -28.31 -9.00 -3.06
C LEU A 36 -28.76 -9.01 -1.60
N ARG A 37 -27.97 -9.61 -0.70
CA ARG A 37 -28.26 -9.59 0.74
C ARG A 37 -28.29 -8.19 1.31
N ASP A 38 -27.29 -7.37 0.97
CA ASP A 38 -27.24 -5.97 1.40
C ASP A 38 -28.44 -5.18 0.85
N CYS A 39 -28.89 -5.47 -0.38
CA CYS A 39 -30.08 -4.85 -0.94
C CYS A 39 -31.36 -5.27 -0.21
N THR A 40 -31.52 -6.56 0.10
CA THR A 40 -32.69 -7.05 0.86
C THR A 40 -32.72 -6.57 2.30
N GLU A 41 -31.56 -6.52 2.98
CA GLU A 41 -31.43 -5.99 4.34
C GLU A 41 -31.80 -4.51 4.41
N LYS A 42 -31.51 -3.75 3.35
CA LYS A 42 -31.86 -2.33 3.21
C LYS A 42 -33.25 -2.09 2.62
N GLY A 43 -33.93 -3.14 2.19
CA GLY A 43 -35.27 -3.08 1.62
C GLY A 43 -35.36 -2.46 0.23
N TYR A 44 -34.28 -2.47 -0.56
CA TYR A 44 -34.30 -1.96 -1.94
C TYR A 44 -35.09 -2.88 -2.85
N ARG A 45 -36.09 -2.32 -3.54
CA ARG A 45 -36.97 -3.06 -4.46
C ARG A 45 -36.78 -2.66 -5.92
N THR A 46 -36.12 -1.52 -6.16
CA THR A 46 -35.90 -1.00 -7.51
C THR A 46 -34.43 -0.84 -7.82
N VAL A 47 -34.08 -0.95 -9.10
CA VAL A 47 -32.70 -0.72 -9.58
C VAL A 47 -32.25 0.71 -9.30
N ASP A 48 -33.15 1.68 -9.35
CA ASP A 48 -32.84 3.08 -9.08
C ASP A 48 -32.43 3.32 -7.62
N GLU A 49 -33.07 2.66 -6.66
CA GLU A 49 -32.68 2.70 -5.24
C GLU A 49 -31.27 2.12 -5.04
N VAL A 50 -30.97 0.99 -5.69
CA VAL A 50 -29.62 0.38 -5.62
C VAL A 50 -28.57 1.31 -6.22
N ARG A 51 -28.87 1.97 -7.34
CA ARG A 51 -27.96 2.95 -7.97
C ARG A 51 -27.75 4.17 -7.08
N ALA A 52 -28.81 4.72 -6.51
CA ALA A 52 -28.73 5.84 -5.57
C ALA A 52 -27.91 5.49 -4.33
N ALA A 53 -28.15 4.30 -3.75
CA ALA A 53 -27.38 3.79 -2.61
C ALA A 53 -25.90 3.61 -2.95
N ARG A 54 -25.59 3.10 -4.14
CA ARG A 54 -24.21 2.94 -4.63
C ARG A 54 -23.50 4.29 -4.81
N LEU A 55 -24.21 5.29 -5.34
CA LEU A 55 -23.68 6.65 -5.49
C LEU A 55 -23.39 7.27 -4.12
N ALA A 56 -24.35 7.21 -3.19
CA ALA A 56 -24.20 7.70 -1.83
C ALA A 56 -23.04 7.03 -1.10
N PHE A 57 -22.88 5.70 -1.24
CA PHE A 57 -21.77 4.96 -0.66
C PHE A 57 -20.41 5.41 -1.21
N ARG A 58 -20.34 5.66 -2.53
CA ARG A 58 -19.13 6.17 -3.18
C ARG A 58 -18.77 7.56 -2.67
N GLU A 59 -19.73 8.47 -2.59
CA GLU A 59 -19.54 9.81 -2.06
C GLU A 59 -19.12 9.79 -0.59
N GLN A 60 -19.75 8.95 0.24
CA GLN A 60 -19.41 8.81 1.64
C GLN A 60 -17.97 8.29 1.81
N ARG A 61 -17.54 7.31 1.01
CA ARG A 61 -16.14 6.83 1.01
C ARG A 61 -15.17 7.92 0.55
N MET A 62 -15.53 8.74 -0.43
CA MET A 62 -14.69 9.86 -0.86
C MET A 62 -14.56 10.89 0.25
N LYS A 63 -15.67 11.31 0.87
CA LYS A 63 -15.68 12.25 2.01
C LYS A 63 -14.84 11.74 3.18
N GLN A 64 -14.91 10.44 3.52
CA GLN A 64 -14.09 9.84 4.56
C GLN A 64 -12.59 9.83 4.24
N ARG A 65 -12.22 9.74 2.96
CA ARG A 65 -10.81 9.79 2.52
C ARG A 65 -10.27 11.23 2.48
N SER A 66 -11.13 12.20 2.18
CA SER A 66 -10.77 13.61 2.07
C SER A 66 -10.90 14.39 3.40
N ALA A 67 -11.54 13.81 4.42
CA ALA A 67 -11.69 14.46 5.71
C ALA A 67 -10.32 14.62 6.38
N PRO A 68 -9.95 15.83 6.84
CA PRO A 68 -8.75 16.01 7.66
C PRO A 68 -8.90 15.20 8.95
N PRO A 69 -7.79 14.68 9.52
CA PRO A 69 -7.84 13.99 10.80
C PRO A 69 -8.47 14.93 11.84
N SER A 70 -9.62 14.56 12.38
CA SER A 70 -10.29 15.34 13.42
C SER A 70 -9.35 15.50 14.61
N SER A 71 -9.16 16.74 15.09
CA SER A 71 -8.26 17.04 16.21
C SER A 71 -8.86 16.69 17.58
N ASP A 72 -10.09 16.18 17.61
CA ASP A 72 -10.79 15.79 18.83
C ASP A 72 -10.75 14.27 19.00
N GLY A 73 -10.31 13.85 20.18
CA GLY A 73 -9.68 12.56 20.42
C GLY A 73 -10.56 11.33 20.17
N GLY A 74 -9.95 10.27 19.64
CA GLY A 74 -10.48 8.91 19.79
C GLY A 74 -10.42 8.00 18.57
N ARG A 75 -10.02 8.47 17.39
CA ARG A 75 -9.66 7.57 16.29
C ARG A 75 -8.16 7.59 16.14
N THR A 76 -7.50 6.54 16.67
CA THR A 76 -6.10 6.27 16.42
C THR A 76 -5.88 6.40 14.92
N MET A 77 -5.25 7.49 14.50
CA MET A 77 -4.60 7.60 13.21
C MET A 77 -3.78 6.31 13.13
N ARG A 78 -4.19 5.36 12.28
CA ARG A 78 -3.41 4.15 12.07
C ARG A 78 -2.11 4.67 11.49
N LYS A 79 -1.10 4.83 12.35
CA LYS A 79 0.26 5.17 11.95
C LYS A 79 0.57 4.25 10.78
N PRO A 80 1.07 4.78 9.64
CA PRO A 80 1.42 3.93 8.53
C PRO A 80 2.30 2.81 9.09
N ILE A 81 1.86 1.56 8.89
CA ILE A 81 2.45 0.36 9.51
C ILE A 81 3.95 0.26 9.19
N ARG A 82 4.39 0.95 8.13
CA ARG A 82 5.76 0.98 7.66
C ARG A 82 6.39 2.36 7.92
N THR A 83 7.17 2.44 8.98
CA THR A 83 8.24 3.43 9.11
C THR A 83 9.50 2.78 8.57
N GLU A 84 9.98 3.22 7.42
CA GLU A 84 11.25 2.70 6.88
C GLU A 84 12.38 3.12 7.81
N ILE A 85 13.19 2.17 8.26
CA ILE A 85 14.39 2.45 9.03
C ILE A 85 15.36 3.10 8.04
N VAL A 86 15.56 4.41 8.16
CA VAL A 86 16.56 5.13 7.39
C VAL A 86 17.93 4.75 7.96
N PRO A 87 18.78 4.05 7.20
CA PRO A 87 20.12 3.70 7.67
C PRO A 87 20.94 4.95 7.95
N ASP A 88 21.85 4.87 8.92
CA ASP A 88 22.64 6.03 9.32
C ASP A 88 23.59 6.53 8.22
N TRP A 89 23.97 5.67 7.26
CA TRP A 89 24.73 6.08 6.08
C TRP A 89 23.97 7.04 5.15
N LEU A 90 22.63 7.07 5.19
CA LEU A 90 21.82 8.00 4.38
C LEU A 90 21.77 9.42 4.99
N LYS A 91 22.16 9.57 6.26
CA LYS A 91 22.24 10.87 6.95
C LYS A 91 23.64 11.49 6.85
N MET A 92 24.52 10.97 5.99
CA MET A 92 25.85 11.53 5.83
C MET A 92 25.75 12.89 5.13
N ASP A 93 26.29 13.93 5.76
CA ASP A 93 26.39 15.25 5.12
C ASP A 93 27.59 15.26 4.17
N TYR A 94 27.34 14.92 2.91
CA TYR A 94 28.32 14.94 1.81
C TYR A 94 28.84 16.35 1.46
N SER A 95 28.40 17.39 2.18
CA SER A 95 28.80 18.78 1.94
C SER A 95 30.07 19.17 2.68
N GLN A 96 30.61 18.32 3.56
CA GLN A 96 31.90 18.55 4.19
C GLN A 96 33.02 18.12 3.21
N PRO A 97 33.95 19.02 2.81
CA PRO A 97 35.19 18.55 2.23
C PRO A 97 35.90 17.71 3.29
N GLU A 98 36.21 16.47 2.96
CA GLU A 98 37.15 15.68 3.76
C GLU A 98 38.49 16.40 3.66
N ASP A 99 38.85 17.17 4.71
CA ASP A 99 40.21 17.64 4.93
C ASP A 99 41.07 16.43 5.32
N ASP A 100 41.16 15.44 4.44
CA ASP A 100 42.10 14.35 4.57
C ASP A 100 43.43 14.87 4.03
N ASP A 101 44.28 15.34 4.95
CA ASP A 101 45.74 15.50 4.78
C ASP A 101 46.43 14.14 4.52
N PHE A 102 45.71 13.18 3.92
CA PHE A 102 46.18 11.85 3.62
C PHE A 102 47.15 11.92 2.45
N ASP A 103 48.44 11.98 2.77
CA ASP A 103 49.52 11.91 1.80
C ASP A 103 49.60 10.49 1.21
N VAL A 104 48.87 10.31 0.10
CA VAL A 104 48.82 9.09 -0.70
C VAL A 104 50.22 8.61 -1.10
N GLU A 105 51.18 9.53 -1.28
CA GLU A 105 52.54 9.17 -1.69
C GLU A 105 53.32 8.50 -0.56
N GLN A 106 53.16 8.98 0.68
CA GLN A 106 53.74 8.36 1.86
C GLN A 106 53.16 6.95 2.09
N ALA A 107 51.84 6.80 1.99
CA ALA A 107 51.18 5.51 2.15
C ALA A 107 51.67 4.48 1.12
N ARG A 108 51.94 4.91 -0.13
CA ARG A 108 52.50 4.05 -1.17
C ARG A 108 53.91 3.58 -0.83
N ARG A 109 54.76 4.47 -0.32
CA ARG A 109 56.16 4.17 0.03
C ARG A 109 56.25 3.13 1.15
N GLU A 110 55.45 3.30 2.21
CA GLU A 110 55.41 2.34 3.32
C GLU A 110 54.94 0.94 2.87
N LEU A 111 53.97 0.89 1.95
CA LEU A 111 53.48 -0.36 1.38
C LEU A 111 54.55 -1.07 0.54
N GLU A 112 55.31 -0.33 -0.26
CA GLU A 112 56.41 -0.84 -1.09
C GLU A 112 57.56 -1.39 -0.22
N GLU A 113 57.94 -0.71 0.86
CA GLU A 113 58.95 -1.19 1.81
C GLU A 113 58.50 -2.48 2.52
N ARG A 114 57.24 -2.52 2.93
CA ARG A 114 56.65 -3.70 3.55
C ARG A 114 56.64 -4.88 2.57
N LEU A 115 56.28 -4.67 1.30
CA LEU A 115 56.39 -5.67 0.24
C LEU A 115 57.84 -6.14 0.01
N LYS A 116 58.81 -5.22 0.03
CA LYS A 116 60.23 -5.54 -0.14
C LYS A 116 60.75 -6.43 0.99
N LYS A 117 60.38 -6.12 2.24
CA LYS A 117 60.73 -6.95 3.41
C LYS A 117 60.22 -8.38 3.27
N TYR A 118 59.00 -8.57 2.77
CA TYR A 118 58.46 -9.92 2.54
C TYR A 118 59.13 -10.63 1.34
N LYS A 119 59.51 -9.91 0.28
CA LYS A 119 60.29 -10.48 -0.84
C LYS A 119 61.68 -10.96 -0.41
N THR A 120 62.39 -10.19 0.39
CA THR A 120 63.74 -10.57 0.86
C THR A 120 63.72 -11.77 1.83
N ASN A 121 62.61 -12.01 2.54
CA ASN A 121 62.44 -13.17 3.41
C ASN A 121 61.94 -14.44 2.68
N LEU A 122 61.66 -14.37 1.37
CA LEU A 122 61.16 -15.51 0.58
C LEU A 122 62.27 -16.19 -0.26
N ASP A 123 63.40 -15.52 -0.47
CA ASP A 123 64.56 -16.03 -1.23
C ASP A 123 65.73 -16.53 -0.32
N GLY A 124 65.42 -16.97 0.90
CA GLY A 124 66.39 -17.54 1.86
C GLY A 124 66.05 -18.96 2.28
#